data_AF-A0A2D4QHU2-F1
#
_entry.id   AF-A0A2D4QHU2-F1
#
_cell.length_a   1.000
_cell.length_b   1.000
_cell.length_c   1.000
_cell.angle_alpha   90.00
_cell.angle_beta   90.00
_cell.angle_gamma   90.00
#
_symmetry.space_group_name_H-M   'P 1'
#
loop_
_entity.id
_entity.type
_entity.pdbx_description
1 polymer ?
#
loop_
_entity_poly.entity_id
_entity_poly.type
_entity_poly.pdbx_seq_one_letter_code
_entity_poly.pdbx_strand_id
1 'polypeptide(L)' 'MLTRIHLLITGLLGLTLVVMRARGRLRGAYWTWRQQTAFGGSPSEWPAARKRRRSMLDFGAWVWAMRRL' A
#
# COMPACT_ATOMS: atom_id res chain seq x y z
N MET A 1 15.81 12.91 -8.71
CA MET A 1 16.13 11.49 -8.40
C MET A 1 15.88 11.12 -6.93
N LEU A 2 16.26 11.97 -5.96
CA LEU A 2 16.05 11.72 -4.52
C LEU A 2 14.61 11.36 -4.13
N THR A 3 13.60 12.02 -4.70
CA THR A 3 12.18 11.78 -4.38
C THR A 3 11.68 10.39 -4.75
N ARG A 4 12.24 9.77 -5.80
CA ARG A 4 11.85 8.39 -6.19
C ARG A 4 12.44 7.35 -5.24
N ILE A 5 13.70 7.52 -4.84
CA ILE A 5 14.38 6.63 -3.90
C ILE A 5 13.75 6.77 -2.52
N HIS A 6 13.49 8.00 -2.07
CA HIS A 6 12.78 8.26 -0.82
C HIS A 6 11.43 7.54 -0.78
N LEU A 7 10.62 7.68 -1.83
CA LEU A 7 9.31 7.00 -1.90
C LEU A 7 9.44 5.47 -1.89
N LEU A 8 10.44 4.90 -2.56
CA LEU A 8 10.67 3.45 -2.51
C LEU A 8 11.02 3.00 -1.09
N ILE A 9 11.94 3.70 -0.41
CA ILE A 9 12.37 3.36 0.94
C ILE A 9 11.21 3.52 1.93
N THR A 10 10.58 4.70 2.00
CA THR A 10 9.47 4.95 2.92
C THR A 10 8.25 4.12 2.57
N GLY A 11 8.01 3.87 1.28
CA GLY A 11 6.98 2.98 0.76
C GLY A 11 7.12 1.56 1.30
N LEU A 12 8.30 0.97 1.12
CA LEU A 12 8.58 -0.38 1.61
C LEU A 12 8.53 -0.44 3.14
N LEU A 13 9.12 0.53 3.84
CA LEU A 13 9.09 0.57 5.30
C LEU A 13 7.67 0.66 5.87
N GLY A 14 6.83 1.51 5.29
CA GLY A 14 5.43 1.61 5.72
C GLY A 14 4.59 0.38 5.37
N LEU A 15 4.82 -0.25 4.22
CA LEU A 15 4.18 -1.53 3.88
C LEU A 15 4.60 -2.63 4.86
N THR A 16 5.88 -2.71 5.23
CA THR A 16 6.37 -3.63 6.26
C THR A 16 5.68 -3.38 7.59
N LEU A 17 5.53 -2.12 8.01
CA LEU A 17 4.82 -1.77 9.24
C LEU A 17 3.36 -2.23 9.21
N VAL A 18 2.67 -2.07 8.08
CA VAL A 18 1.30 -2.57 7.89
C VAL A 18 1.24 -4.09 8.05
N VAL A 19 2.15 -4.82 7.40
CA VAL A 19 2.23 -6.29 7.50
C VAL A 19 2.47 -6.71 8.95
N MET A 20 3.41 -6.06 9.65
CA MET A 20 3.71 -6.34 11.05
C MET A 20 2.51 -6.07 11.97
N ARG A 21 1.84 -4.92 11.79
CA ARG A 21 0.65 -4.53 12.58
C ARG A 21 -0.51 -5.50 12.35
N ALA A 22 -0.68 -5.95 11.11
CA ALA A 22 -1.67 -6.96 10.74
C ALA A 22 -1.23 -8.39 11.12
N ARG A 23 -0.05 -8.59 11.70
CA ARG A 23 0.54 -9.90 12.05
C ARG A 23 0.60 -10.84 10.83
N GLY A 24 0.91 -10.30 9.66
CA GLY A 24 0.90 -11.02 8.39
C GLY A 24 -0.50 -11.35 7.84
N ARG A 25 -1.58 -11.02 8.55
CA ARG A 25 -2.96 -11.29 8.15
C ARG A 25 -3.54 -10.11 7.38
N LEU A 26 -3.10 -9.96 6.13
CA LEU A 26 -3.71 -9.04 5.15
C LEU A 26 -4.92 -9.67 4.45
N ARG A 27 -5.81 -10.30 5.23
CA ARG A 27 -6.99 -11.04 4.75
C ARG A 27 -8.21 -10.72 5.62
N GLY A 28 -9.41 -10.94 5.09
CA GLY A 28 -10.68 -10.70 5.79
C GLY A 28 -11.37 -9.41 5.33
N ALA A 29 -12.58 -9.18 5.86
CA ALA A 29 -13.50 -8.14 5.38
C ALA A 29 -12.86 -6.75 5.25
N TYR A 30 -12.07 -6.34 6.25
CA TYR A 30 -11.36 -5.06 6.23
C TYR A 30 -10.37 -4.94 5.05
N TRP A 31 -9.51 -5.94 4.85
CA TRP A 31 -8.50 -5.92 3.79
C TRP A 31 -9.11 -6.11 2.40
N THR A 32 -10.21 -6.87 2.32
CA THR A 32 -11.01 -6.99 1.10
C THR A 32 -11.63 -5.65 0.73
N TRP A 33 -12.36 -5.02 1.65
CA TRP A 33 -12.95 -3.69 1.44
C TRP A 33 -11.90 -2.64 1.06
N ARG A 34 -10.73 -2.67 1.71
CA ARG A 34 -9.62 -1.76 1.40
C ARG A 34 -9.07 -1.98 -0.02
N GLN A 35 -8.95 -3.22 -0.47
CA GLN A 35 -8.55 -3.53 -1.86
C GLN A 35 -9.62 -3.11 -2.87
N GLN A 36 -10.90 -3.36 -2.58
CA GLN A 36 -12.01 -2.96 -3.45
C GLN A 36 -12.07 -1.45 -3.62
N THR A 37 -11.86 -0.69 -2.53
CA THR A 37 -11.82 0.77 -2.57
C THR A 37 -10.59 1.29 -3.33
N ALA A 38 -9.45 0.60 -3.21
CA ALA A 38 -8.21 1.04 -3.84
C ALA A 38 -8.13 0.70 -5.34
N PHE A 39 -8.69 -0.44 -5.76
CA PHE A 39 -8.48 -0.99 -7.11
C PHE A 39 -9.76 -1.36 -7.87
N GLY A 40 -10.92 -1.41 -7.22
CA GLY A 40 -12.17 -1.88 -7.80
C GLY A 40 -12.59 -3.28 -7.28
N GLY A 41 -13.87 -3.59 -7.42
CA GLY A 41 -14.49 -4.82 -6.90
C GLY A 41 -14.06 -6.08 -7.64
N SER A 42 -13.67 -5.94 -8.90
CA SER A 42 -13.32 -7.03 -9.81
C SER A 42 -11.94 -6.80 -10.46
N PRO A 43 -11.18 -7.87 -10.78
CA PRO A 43 -9.88 -7.74 -11.44
C PRO A 43 -9.91 -7.00 -12.79
N SER A 44 -11.06 -6.96 -13.47
CA SER A 44 -11.26 -6.20 -14.71
C SER A 44 -11.24 -4.69 -14.52
N GLU A 45 -11.58 -4.20 -13.33
CA GLU A 45 -11.54 -2.78 -12.99
C GLU A 45 -10.14 -2.33 -12.55
N TRP A 46 -9.26 -3.30 -12.27
CA TRP A 46 -7.98 -3.03 -11.67
C TRP A 46 -7.04 -2.35 -12.65
N PRO A 47 -6.34 -1.28 -12.23
CA PRO A 47 -5.38 -0.62 -13.09
C PRO A 47 -4.20 -1.56 -13.41
N ALA A 48 -3.47 -1.22 -14.48
CA ALA A 48 -2.28 -1.97 -14.89
C ALA A 48 -1.33 -2.23 -13.71
N ALA A 49 -0.66 -3.39 -13.70
CA ALA A 49 0.17 -3.83 -12.58
C ALA A 49 1.20 -2.78 -12.11
N ARG A 50 1.76 -1.99 -13.05
CA ARG A 50 2.67 -0.88 -12.73
C ARG A 50 2.00 0.21 -11.88
N LYS A 51 0.78 0.62 -12.22
CA LYS A 51 0.01 1.61 -11.46
C LYS A 51 -0.37 1.06 -10.09
N ARG A 52 -0.82 -0.20 -10.01
CA ARG A 52 -1.10 -0.87 -8.72
C ARG A 52 0.11 -0.88 -7.80
N ARG A 53 1.27 -1.35 -8.28
CA ARG A 53 2.53 -1.34 -7.51
C ARG A 53 2.90 0.07 -7.04
N ARG A 54 2.70 1.07 -7.90
CA ARG A 54 2.97 2.47 -7.54
C ARG A 54 2.04 2.95 -6.42
N SER A 55 0.73 2.73 -6.55
CA SER A 55 -0.26 3.07 -5.52
C SER A 55 0.03 2.39 -4.18
N MET A 56 0.49 1.13 -4.18
CA MET A 56 0.90 0.44 -2.95
C MET A 56 2.11 1.11 -2.27
N LEU A 57 3.11 1.53 -3.05
CA LEU A 57 4.28 2.25 -2.52
C LEU A 57 3.92 3.64 -2.00
N ASP A 58 3.06 4.37 -2.71
CA ASP A 58 2.58 5.68 -2.27
C ASP A 58 1.78 5.54 -0.95
N PHE A 59 0.94 4.50 -0.84
CA PHE A 59 0.24 4.15 0.41
C PHE A 59 1.21 3.84 1.55
N GLY A 60 2.22 3.00 1.31
CA GLY A 60 3.25 2.70 2.30
C GLY A 60 3.99 3.96 2.76
N ALA A 61 4.33 4.86 1.83
CA ALA A 61 5.05 6.09 2.16
C ALA A 61 4.19 7.00 3.05
N TRP A 62 2.89 7.09 2.77
CA TRP A 62 1.93 7.78 3.62
C TRP A 62 1.83 7.15 5.02
N VAL A 63 1.72 5.82 5.14
CA VAL A 63 1.74 5.14 6.45
C VAL A 63 3.01 5.45 7.23
N TRP A 64 4.16 5.43 6.55
CA TRP A 64 5.44 5.74 7.18
C TRP A 64 5.56 7.20 7.64
N ALA A 65 4.91 8.13 6.95
CA ALA A 65 4.82 9.52 7.39
C ALA A 65 3.89 9.65 8.62
N MET A 66 2.75 8.96 8.58
CA MET A 66 1.74 8.95 9.66
C MET A 66 2.26 8.38 10.98
N ARG A 67 3.29 7.52 10.98
CA ARG A 67 3.89 7.00 12.22
C ARG A 67 4.52 8.08 13.13
N ARG A 68 4.79 9.27 12.57
CA ARG A 68 5.44 10.40 13.26
C ARG A 68 4.43 11.46 13.70
N LEU A 69 3.15 11.26 13.39
CA LEU A 69 2.03 12.04 13.90
C LEU A 69 1.46 11.33 15.13
#